data_AF-A0A6I0F2L7-F1
#
_entry.id   AF-A0A6I0F2L7-F1
#
_cell.length_a   1.000
_cell.length_b   1.000
_cell.length_c   1.000
_cell.angle_alpha   90.00
_cell.angle_beta   90.00
_cell.angle_gamma   90.00
#
_symmetry.space_group_name_H-M   'P 1'
#
loop_
_entity.id
_entity.type
_entity.pdbx_description
1 polymer ?
#
loop_
_entity_poly.entity_id
_entity_poly.type
_entity_poly.pdbx_seq_one_letter_code
_entity_poly.pdbx_strand_id
1 'polypeptide(L)'
;MLRIITIMALQTVMILLIAFFLLFRNDGAGVRWLLQEVPQAKYTIGLYVDHVKDVPDFLTGKISGKDFIPFEIKEGEGQPNLDNGPLVPKGSEIPKETGQNSLDSFIYERDNHEDSQVATVEKRRIDPLIAEKMRNAMEKSAITPTEGQVSLWLPLTGGPFDRPLANPIERRMAAEAYLYQLYHEVTGRLSVQTPQVKVEGDHIFGQVRDQQPDGSYVELTLQMKGNQGHLSAYVRQPMPAFAESNWFEELNKLATRSNRIEYTITLQGQRTGRLTAEDQERVLLQCFDYLHATKIETAGPRSLLISGQSPMLPTGLSLGGEAINLQGLARYHGTDGQTHFVLAYPLIMQEI
;
A
#
# COMPACT_ATOMS: atom_id res chain seq x y z
N MET A 1 34.34 -37.01 23.18
CA MET A 1 34.78 -35.66 23.60
C MET A 1 34.91 -34.71 22.41
N LEU A 2 35.72 -35.02 21.38
CA LEU A 2 35.93 -34.13 20.23
C LEU A 2 34.62 -33.64 19.55
N ARG A 3 33.67 -34.56 19.28
CA ARG A 3 32.36 -34.23 18.67
C ARG A 3 31.53 -33.23 19.49
N ILE A 4 31.56 -33.32 20.81
CA ILE A 4 30.78 -32.43 21.68
C ILE A 4 31.35 -31.01 21.62
N ILE A 5 32.68 -30.90 21.64
CA ILE A 5 33.38 -29.61 21.51
C ILE A 5 33.10 -28.97 20.15
N THR A 6 33.09 -29.76 19.06
CA THR A 6 32.79 -29.25 17.71
C THR A 6 31.35 -28.74 17.61
N ILE A 7 30.38 -29.45 18.20
CA ILE A 7 28.97 -29.03 18.19
C ILE A 7 28.79 -27.74 19.00
N MET A 8 29.40 -27.63 20.18
CA MET A 8 29.31 -26.40 20.98
C MET A 8 29.97 -25.21 20.28
N ALA A 9 31.13 -25.40 19.65
CA ALA A 9 31.80 -24.36 18.88
C ALA A 9 30.94 -23.87 17.71
N LEU A 10 30.33 -24.79 16.95
CA LEU A 10 29.47 -24.45 15.82
C LEU A 10 28.21 -23.69 16.28
N GLN A 11 27.57 -24.14 17.37
CA GLN A 11 26.41 -23.44 17.95
C GLN A 11 26.78 -22.03 18.40
N THR A 12 27.95 -21.87 19.04
CA THR A 12 28.42 -20.57 19.52
C THR A 12 28.68 -19.61 18.37
N VAL A 13 29.32 -20.08 17.29
CA VAL A 13 29.56 -19.30 16.08
C VAL A 13 28.23 -18.92 15.39
N MET A 14 27.28 -19.84 15.34
CA MET A 14 25.96 -19.57 14.74
C MET A 14 25.18 -18.51 15.53
N ILE A 15 25.22 -18.58 16.87
CA ILE A 15 24.59 -17.58 17.75
C ILE A 15 25.27 -16.21 17.58
N LEU A 16 26.60 -16.18 17.51
CA LEU A 16 27.36 -14.94 17.26
C LEU A 16 27.02 -14.32 15.91
N LEU A 17 26.89 -15.14 14.85
CA LEU A 17 26.48 -14.66 13.53
C LEU A 17 25.06 -14.09 13.54
N ILE A 18 24.11 -14.77 14.19
CA ILE A 18 22.74 -14.27 14.33
C ILE A 18 22.72 -12.96 15.11
N ALA A 19 23.43 -12.90 16.25
CA ALA A 19 23.54 -11.68 17.04
C ALA A 19 24.17 -10.53 16.24
N PHE A 20 25.25 -10.81 15.49
CA PHE A 20 25.90 -9.85 14.61
C PHE A 20 24.94 -9.35 13.51
N PHE A 21 24.18 -10.25 12.87
CA PHE A 21 23.19 -9.87 11.85
C PHE A 21 22.06 -9.04 12.43
N LEU A 22 21.60 -9.34 13.64
CA LEU A 22 20.54 -8.58 14.32
C LEU A 22 21.04 -7.19 14.79
N LEU A 23 22.30 -7.10 15.23
CA LEU A 23 22.89 -5.87 15.77
C LEU A 23 23.38 -4.92 14.67
N PHE A 24 23.97 -5.44 13.60
CA PHE A 24 24.73 -4.63 12.63
C PHE A 24 24.11 -4.54 11.23
N ARG A 25 23.07 -5.33 10.92
CA ARG A 25 22.33 -5.17 9.66
C ARG A 25 21.03 -4.38 9.93
N ASN A 26 20.78 -3.35 9.12
CA ASN A 26 19.66 -2.39 9.22
C ASN A 26 19.69 -1.48 10.47
N ASP A 27 20.80 -0.80 10.78
CA ASP A 27 20.87 0.29 11.78
C ASP A 27 20.26 -0.04 13.17
N GLY A 28 20.32 -1.31 13.59
CA GLY A 28 19.74 -1.77 14.86
C GLY A 28 18.20 -1.82 14.87
N ALA A 29 17.54 -1.74 13.72
CA ALA A 29 16.09 -1.88 13.58
C ALA A 29 15.58 -3.24 14.09
N GLY A 30 16.36 -4.31 13.89
CA GLY A 30 16.03 -5.64 14.42
C GLY A 30 16.01 -5.69 15.95
N VAL A 31 16.93 -4.99 16.61
CA VAL A 31 16.98 -4.88 18.08
C VAL A 31 15.90 -3.96 18.60
N ARG A 32 15.59 -2.86 17.91
CA ARG A 32 14.46 -2.00 18.27
C ARG A 32 13.13 -2.72 18.14
N TRP A 33 12.92 -3.47 17.05
CA TRP A 33 11.76 -4.34 16.88
C TRP A 33 11.69 -5.39 17.99
N LEU A 34 12.80 -6.08 18.29
CA LEU A 34 12.82 -7.10 19.35
C LEU A 34 12.51 -6.52 20.75
N LEU A 35 13.01 -5.33 21.06
CA LEU A 35 12.81 -4.68 22.37
C LEU A 35 11.46 -3.99 22.50
N GLN A 36 10.87 -3.49 21.41
CA GLN A 36 9.59 -2.77 21.43
C GLN A 36 8.41 -3.70 21.16
N GLU A 37 8.51 -4.59 20.17
CA GLU A 37 7.38 -5.38 19.70
C GLU A 37 7.24 -6.72 20.44
N VAL A 38 8.32 -7.32 20.96
CA VAL A 38 8.19 -8.60 21.71
C VAL A 38 7.44 -8.43 23.03
N PRO A 39 7.64 -7.36 23.82
CA PRO A 39 6.79 -7.10 24.99
C PRO A 39 5.33 -6.85 24.63
N GLN A 40 5.06 -6.14 23.53
CA GLN A 40 3.70 -5.89 23.05
C GLN A 40 3.04 -7.16 22.54
N ALA A 41 3.73 -7.97 21.73
CA ALA A 41 3.24 -9.27 21.28
C ALA A 41 2.97 -10.21 22.47
N LYS A 42 3.80 -10.18 23.52
CA LYS A 42 3.55 -10.94 24.76
C LYS A 42 2.29 -10.46 25.49
N TYR A 43 2.05 -9.15 25.52
CA TYR A 43 0.83 -8.57 26.10
C TYR A 43 -0.42 -8.90 25.27
N THR A 44 -0.35 -8.77 23.95
CA THR A 44 -1.45 -9.10 23.03
C THR A 44 -1.77 -10.59 23.06
N ILE A 45 -0.76 -11.46 23.06
CA ILE A 45 -0.96 -12.92 23.20
C ILE A 45 -1.50 -13.25 24.60
N GLY A 46 -1.04 -12.57 25.65
CA GLY A 46 -1.58 -12.72 27.00
C GLY A 46 -3.07 -12.35 27.08
N LEU A 47 -3.48 -11.24 26.46
CA LEU A 47 -4.87 -10.82 26.35
C LEU A 47 -5.73 -11.80 25.52
N TYR A 48 -5.19 -12.32 24.42
CA TYR A 48 -5.88 -13.33 23.63
C TYR A 48 -6.02 -14.67 24.37
N VAL A 49 -5.02 -15.07 25.16
CA VAL A 49 -5.06 -16.31 25.95
C VAL A 49 -6.02 -16.18 27.15
N ASP A 50 -6.09 -15.01 27.79
CA ASP A 50 -7.04 -14.77 28.90
C ASP A 50 -8.50 -14.65 28.41
N HIS A 51 -8.75 -14.23 27.16
CA HIS A 51 -10.07 -14.21 26.54
C HIS A 51 -10.53 -15.56 25.98
N VAL A 52 -9.69 -16.58 26.02
CA VAL A 52 -9.96 -17.92 25.46
C VAL A 52 -10.20 -18.95 26.60
N LYS A 53 -10.61 -18.49 27.80
CA LYS A 53 -10.93 -19.34 28.96
C LYS A 53 -12.15 -20.27 28.78
N ASP A 54 -12.91 -20.12 27.70
CA ASP A 54 -14.05 -20.99 27.38
C ASP A 54 -13.92 -21.69 26.02
N VAL A 55 -12.76 -22.27 25.72
CA VAL A 55 -12.65 -23.23 24.60
C VAL A 55 -13.18 -24.58 25.06
N PRO A 56 -14.21 -25.14 24.40
CA PRO A 56 -14.70 -26.47 24.71
C PRO A 56 -13.61 -27.53 24.53
N ASP A 57 -13.52 -28.46 25.48
CA ASP A 57 -12.50 -29.52 25.59
C ASP A 57 -12.29 -30.38 24.33
N PHE A 58 -13.16 -30.30 23.31
CA PHE A 58 -13.03 -31.04 22.06
C PHE A 58 -12.05 -30.42 21.05
N LEU A 59 -11.65 -29.15 21.22
CA LEU A 59 -10.69 -28.46 20.34
C LEU A 59 -9.25 -28.46 20.86
N THR A 60 -9.05 -28.68 22.16
CA THR A 60 -7.72 -28.85 22.77
C THR A 60 -7.41 -30.33 22.88
N GLY A 61 -7.00 -30.95 21.77
CA GLY A 61 -6.47 -32.30 21.77
C GLY A 61 -5.44 -32.47 22.90
N LYS A 62 -5.74 -33.37 23.84
CA LYS A 62 -4.89 -33.70 24.98
C LYS A 62 -3.46 -34.00 24.53
N ILE A 63 -2.56 -33.02 24.71
CA ILE A 63 -1.12 -33.30 24.84
C ILE A 63 -0.85 -33.36 26.34
N SER A 64 -1.02 -34.56 26.87
CA SER A 64 -0.52 -34.93 28.20
C SER A 64 1.00 -35.12 28.10
N GLY A 65 1.80 -34.29 28.79
CA GLY A 65 3.23 -34.52 28.83
C GLY A 65 4.11 -33.46 29.49
N LYS A 66 3.97 -33.30 30.81
CA LYS A 66 5.01 -33.01 31.84
C LYS A 66 5.97 -31.81 31.69
N ASP A 67 5.95 -31.01 32.77
CA ASP A 67 7.00 -30.13 33.30
C ASP A 67 7.28 -28.80 32.57
N PHE A 68 6.38 -27.83 32.77
CA PHE A 68 6.75 -26.42 32.77
C PHE A 68 6.50 -25.86 34.18
N ILE A 69 7.59 -25.52 34.88
CA ILE A 69 7.56 -24.75 36.12
C ILE A 69 7.54 -23.26 35.72
N PRO A 70 6.45 -22.51 35.94
CA PRO A 70 6.47 -21.07 35.72
C PRO A 70 7.25 -20.41 36.86
N PHE A 71 8.21 -19.56 36.51
CA PHE A 71 8.95 -18.73 37.45
C PHE A 71 8.02 -17.61 37.97
N GLU A 72 7.78 -17.59 39.28
CA GLU A 72 7.16 -16.46 39.98
C GLU A 72 8.10 -15.25 39.97
N ILE A 73 7.64 -14.14 39.37
CA ILE A 73 8.21 -12.81 39.62
C ILE A 73 7.27 -12.14 40.64
N LYS A 74 7.79 -11.88 41.83
CA LYS A 74 7.07 -11.19 42.92
C LYS A 74 6.77 -9.76 42.51
N GLU A 75 5.50 -9.36 42.65
CA GLU A 75 5.06 -7.97 42.62
C GLU A 75 5.72 -7.17 43.74
N GLY A 76 6.26 -6.00 43.39
CA GLY A 76 6.89 -5.07 44.32
C GLY A 76 6.85 -3.65 43.77
N GLU A 77 5.84 -2.91 44.25
CA GLU A 77 5.80 -1.47 44.50
C GLU A 77 6.06 -0.48 43.36
N GLY A 78 4.99 0.25 42.97
CA GLY A 78 5.12 1.51 42.24
C GLY A 78 3.91 1.95 41.40
N GLN A 79 2.68 1.92 41.94
CA GLN A 79 1.55 2.63 41.31
C GLN A 79 1.45 4.07 41.85
N PRO A 80 1.34 5.11 41.01
CA PRO A 80 0.75 6.37 41.41
C PRO A 80 -0.77 6.33 41.22
N ASN A 81 -1.49 6.53 42.32
CA ASN A 81 -2.92 6.81 42.38
C ASN A 81 -3.29 8.08 41.59
N LEU A 82 -4.36 8.01 40.81
CA LEU A 82 -5.15 9.17 40.39
C LEU A 82 -6.63 8.84 40.57
N ASP A 83 -7.09 9.04 41.79
CA ASP A 83 -8.51 9.16 42.13
C ASP A 83 -8.75 10.62 42.53
N ASN A 84 -9.59 11.31 41.77
CA ASN A 84 -10.28 12.55 42.12
C ASN A 84 -11.21 12.94 40.95
N GLY A 85 -12.45 12.45 40.99
CA GLY A 85 -13.58 13.19 40.41
C GLY A 85 -13.87 14.47 41.20
N PRO A 86 -14.81 15.34 40.77
CA PRO A 86 -16.23 14.97 40.97
C PRO A 86 -17.28 15.50 39.95
N LEU A 87 -18.38 14.73 39.84
CA LEU A 87 -19.84 15.06 39.75
C LEU A 87 -20.31 16.03 38.62
N VAL A 88 -21.38 15.78 37.84
CA VAL A 88 -22.85 15.68 38.16
C VAL A 88 -23.62 15.09 36.91
N PRO A 89 -24.98 14.94 36.85
CA PRO A 89 -25.84 13.82 37.26
C PRO A 89 -26.66 13.09 36.15
N LYS A 90 -27.29 12.01 36.63
CA LYS A 90 -28.39 11.14 36.14
C LYS A 90 -29.57 11.74 35.34
N GLY A 91 -30.12 10.85 34.49
CA GLY A 91 -31.51 10.79 33.98
C GLY A 91 -31.49 10.57 32.46
N SER A 92 -32.07 9.53 31.84
CA SER A 92 -33.33 8.84 32.09
C SER A 92 -33.39 7.49 31.33
N GLU A 93 -34.35 6.67 31.75
CA GLU A 93 -34.47 5.22 31.57
C GLU A 93 -34.85 4.73 30.16
N ILE A 94 -34.42 3.49 29.90
CA ILE A 94 -34.77 2.59 28.80
C ILE A 94 -36.17 1.98 29.02
N PRO A 95 -36.90 1.60 27.96
CA PRO A 95 -37.58 0.31 27.95
C PRO A 95 -36.99 -0.66 26.91
N LYS A 96 -36.80 -1.89 27.38
CA LYS A 96 -36.29 -3.06 26.68
C LYS A 96 -37.39 -3.70 25.81
N GLU A 97 -37.05 -4.08 24.59
CA GLU A 97 -37.53 -5.30 23.91
C GLU A 97 -36.32 -5.88 23.15
N THR A 98 -35.61 -6.87 23.70
CA THR A 98 -35.81 -8.33 23.58
C THR A 98 -35.72 -8.86 22.14
N GLY A 99 -34.49 -9.20 21.73
CA GLY A 99 -34.16 -10.48 21.10
C GLY A 99 -34.29 -10.58 19.57
N GLN A 100 -33.15 -10.60 18.87
CA GLN A 100 -32.60 -11.83 18.26
C GLN A 100 -31.33 -11.55 17.43
N ASN A 101 -30.39 -12.47 17.60
CA ASN A 101 -29.10 -12.64 16.93
C ASN A 101 -29.07 -12.35 15.42
N SER A 102 -28.08 -11.55 14.98
CA SER A 102 -27.19 -11.92 13.86
C SER A 102 -26.00 -10.96 13.77
N LEU A 103 -24.84 -11.42 14.24
CA LEU A 103 -23.55 -10.96 13.70
C LEU A 103 -23.44 -11.51 12.27
N ASP A 104 -23.18 -10.62 11.32
CA ASP A 104 -22.53 -10.80 10.00
C ASP A 104 -23.28 -10.09 8.87
N SER A 105 -22.97 -8.81 8.70
CA SER A 105 -22.98 -8.13 7.40
C SER A 105 -22.33 -6.75 7.55
N PHE A 106 -21.00 -6.69 7.43
CA PHE A 106 -20.33 -5.46 6.98
C PHE A 106 -20.61 -5.30 5.48
N ILE A 107 -21.85 -4.93 5.16
CA ILE A 107 -22.25 -4.42 3.85
C ILE A 107 -22.02 -2.91 3.92
N TYR A 108 -21.14 -2.39 3.07
CA TYR A 108 -21.08 -0.96 2.80
C TYR A 108 -22.45 -0.50 2.31
N GLU A 109 -23.20 0.18 3.16
CA GLU A 109 -24.35 0.97 2.72
C GLU A 109 -23.84 2.07 1.81
N ARG A 110 -24.28 1.96 0.56
CA ARG A 110 -24.01 2.83 -0.56
C ARG A 110 -24.91 4.06 -0.38
N ASP A 111 -24.35 5.18 0.05
CA ASP A 111 -25.02 6.47 -0.05
C ASP A 111 -25.25 6.77 -1.54
N ASN A 112 -26.50 6.58 -1.95
CA ASN A 112 -27.06 7.12 -3.18
C ASN A 112 -27.26 8.63 -2.99
N HIS A 113 -26.18 9.40 -3.12
CA HIS A 113 -26.30 10.80 -3.46
C HIS A 113 -26.22 10.94 -4.98
N GLU A 114 -27.40 11.07 -5.59
CA GLU A 114 -27.57 11.73 -6.87
C GLU A 114 -27.10 13.18 -6.72
N ASP A 115 -25.84 13.45 -7.05
CA ASP A 115 -25.41 14.81 -7.35
C ASP A 115 -24.21 14.84 -8.30
N SER A 116 -24.30 15.76 -9.26
CA SER A 116 -23.28 16.17 -10.24
C SER A 116 -23.04 15.27 -11.47
N GLN A 117 -23.90 15.41 -12.46
CA GLN A 117 -23.65 15.00 -13.86
C GLN A 117 -22.42 15.67 -14.50
N VAL A 118 -21.80 16.67 -13.87
CA VAL A 118 -20.55 17.30 -14.33
C VAL A 118 -19.30 16.49 -13.91
N ALA A 119 -19.40 15.58 -12.94
CA ALA A 119 -18.27 14.78 -12.42
C ALA A 119 -17.92 13.53 -13.25
N THR A 120 -18.53 13.34 -14.43
CA THR A 120 -18.52 12.05 -15.13
C THR A 120 -17.45 11.90 -16.22
N VAL A 121 -16.87 13.00 -16.73
CA VAL A 121 -15.89 12.95 -17.84
C VAL A 121 -14.45 13.01 -17.35
N GLU A 122 -14.15 13.86 -16.37
CA GLU A 122 -12.76 14.02 -15.87
C GLU A 122 -12.25 12.78 -15.13
N LYS A 123 -13.14 12.04 -14.45
CA LYS A 123 -12.78 10.77 -13.78
C LYS A 123 -12.52 9.60 -14.75
N ARG A 124 -12.66 9.80 -16.07
CA ARG A 124 -12.50 8.75 -17.08
C ARG A 124 -11.22 8.84 -17.90
N ARG A 125 -10.41 9.89 -17.68
CA ARG A 125 -9.20 10.13 -18.46
C ARG A 125 -8.02 10.43 -17.54
N ILE A 126 -6.89 9.84 -17.87
CA ILE A 126 -5.59 10.17 -17.30
C ILE A 126 -5.10 11.43 -18.01
N ASP A 127 -4.95 12.54 -17.27
CA ASP A 127 -4.43 13.79 -17.81
C ASP A 127 -2.89 13.77 -17.81
N PRO A 128 -2.21 13.70 -18.98
CA PRO A 128 -0.75 13.70 -19.04
C PRO A 128 -0.14 15.01 -18.51
N LEU A 129 -0.89 16.12 -18.50
CA LEU A 129 -0.41 17.41 -17.98
C LEU A 129 -0.16 17.37 -16.48
N ILE A 130 -0.73 16.40 -15.74
CA ILE A 130 -0.44 16.20 -14.32
C ILE A 130 1.05 15.93 -14.11
N ALA A 131 1.62 14.98 -14.87
CA ALA A 131 3.03 14.63 -14.78
C ALA A 131 3.93 15.82 -15.16
N GLU A 132 3.57 16.58 -16.19
CA GLU A 132 4.33 17.75 -16.60
C GLU A 132 4.31 18.86 -15.53
N LYS A 133 3.13 19.17 -14.98
CA LYS A 133 2.97 20.16 -13.89
C LYS A 133 3.79 19.77 -12.67
N MET A 134 3.70 18.49 -12.26
CA MET A 134 4.47 17.95 -11.14
C MET A 134 5.98 17.99 -11.39
N ARG A 135 6.44 17.59 -12.58
CA ARG A 135 7.87 17.65 -12.97
C ARG A 135 8.39 19.09 -12.89
N ASN A 136 7.65 20.04 -13.47
CA ASN A 136 8.00 21.45 -13.45
C ASN A 136 8.07 22.00 -12.02
N ALA A 137 7.15 21.60 -11.13
CA ALA A 137 7.17 21.99 -9.73
C ALA A 137 8.38 21.41 -8.97
N MET A 138 8.76 20.16 -9.24
CA MET A 138 9.96 19.55 -8.66
C MET A 138 11.24 20.28 -9.09
N GLU A 139 11.39 20.55 -10.39
CA GLU A 139 12.57 21.24 -10.93
C GLU A 139 12.70 22.66 -10.38
N LYS A 140 11.59 23.42 -10.29
CA LYS A 140 11.58 24.76 -9.70
C LYS A 140 11.91 24.76 -8.19
N SER A 141 11.70 23.64 -7.51
CA SER A 141 12.10 23.43 -6.10
C SER A 141 13.50 22.83 -5.95
N ALA A 142 14.29 22.81 -7.04
CA ALA A 142 15.64 22.23 -7.08
C ALA A 142 15.67 20.73 -6.72
N ILE A 143 14.61 20.00 -7.05
CA ILE A 143 14.57 18.54 -7.02
C ILE A 143 14.80 18.06 -8.45
N THR A 144 15.74 17.14 -8.65
CA THR A 144 15.98 16.52 -9.96
C THR A 144 15.03 15.33 -10.12
N PRO A 145 14.02 15.38 -11.00
CA PRO A 145 13.14 14.24 -11.25
C PRO A 145 13.93 13.09 -11.89
N THR A 146 13.75 11.88 -11.38
CA THR A 146 14.50 10.68 -11.82
C THR A 146 13.59 9.68 -12.49
N GLU A 147 12.36 9.53 -12.00
CA GLU A 147 11.44 8.48 -12.43
C GLU A 147 10.00 8.97 -12.32
N GLY A 148 9.15 8.47 -13.20
CA GLY A 148 7.70 8.58 -13.06
C GLY A 148 7.05 7.20 -13.13
N GLN A 149 5.90 7.09 -12.48
CA GLN A 149 5.07 5.91 -12.53
C GLN A 149 3.59 6.29 -12.65
N VAL A 150 2.84 5.44 -13.33
CA VAL A 150 1.38 5.44 -13.33
C VAL A 150 0.89 4.06 -12.89
N SER A 151 -0.09 4.07 -12.00
CA SER A 151 -0.88 2.90 -11.64
C SER A 151 -2.30 3.15 -12.12
N LEU A 152 -2.88 2.20 -12.83
CA LEU A 152 -4.24 2.25 -13.34
C LEU A 152 -4.97 0.99 -12.89
N TRP A 153 -6.19 1.15 -12.42
CA TRP A 153 -7.13 0.08 -12.16
C TRP A 153 -8.39 0.32 -12.99
N LEU A 154 -8.85 -0.72 -13.68
CA LEU A 154 -10.08 -0.69 -14.45
C LEU A 154 -10.88 -1.98 -14.27
N PRO A 155 -12.19 -1.91 -13.99
CA PRO A 155 -13.06 -3.06 -14.03
C PRO A 155 -13.16 -3.56 -15.47
N LEU A 156 -13.20 -4.88 -15.62
CA LEU A 156 -13.40 -5.50 -16.92
C LEU A 156 -14.89 -5.54 -17.21
N THR A 157 -15.32 -4.68 -18.13
CA THR A 157 -16.65 -4.70 -18.72
C THR A 157 -16.50 -5.09 -20.19
N GLY A 158 -16.81 -6.33 -20.52
CA GLY A 158 -16.62 -6.83 -21.89
C GLY A 158 -15.32 -7.60 -22.09
N GLY A 159 -15.25 -8.42 -23.14
CA GLY A 159 -14.01 -9.03 -23.64
C GLY A 159 -14.10 -10.54 -23.90
N PRO A 160 -12.95 -11.24 -24.01
CA PRO A 160 -12.92 -12.68 -24.34
C PRO A 160 -13.61 -13.56 -23.29
N PHE A 161 -13.95 -12.98 -22.14
CA PHE A 161 -14.60 -13.63 -20.99
C PHE A 161 -16.11 -13.37 -20.90
N ASP A 162 -16.70 -12.60 -21.82
CA ASP A 162 -18.15 -12.36 -21.81
C ASP A 162 -18.95 -13.63 -22.09
N ARG A 163 -18.35 -14.52 -22.88
CA ARG A 163 -18.88 -15.86 -23.10
C ARG A 163 -18.38 -16.79 -21.99
N PRO A 164 -19.25 -17.64 -21.42
CA PRO A 164 -18.84 -18.62 -20.44
C PRO A 164 -17.84 -19.59 -21.08
N LEU A 165 -16.57 -19.48 -20.70
CA LEU A 165 -15.53 -20.44 -21.05
C LEU A 165 -15.65 -21.62 -20.08
N ALA A 166 -15.97 -22.81 -20.57
CA ALA A 166 -16.24 -23.97 -19.71
C ALA A 166 -14.96 -24.67 -19.23
N ASN A 167 -13.88 -24.60 -20.03
CA ASN A 167 -12.65 -25.33 -19.78
C ASN A 167 -11.57 -24.44 -19.13
N PRO A 168 -10.91 -24.86 -18.03
CA PRO A 168 -9.78 -24.16 -17.43
C PRO A 168 -8.63 -23.85 -18.42
N ILE A 169 -8.38 -24.72 -19.39
CA ILE A 169 -7.35 -24.52 -20.41
C ILE A 169 -7.72 -23.36 -21.34
N GLU A 170 -8.98 -23.31 -21.79
CA GLU A 170 -9.48 -22.22 -22.64
C GLU A 170 -9.45 -20.87 -21.90
N ARG A 171 -9.85 -20.86 -20.62
CA ARG A 171 -9.77 -19.67 -19.75
C ARG A 171 -8.33 -19.17 -19.65
N ARG A 172 -7.39 -20.09 -19.42
CA ARG A 172 -5.98 -19.78 -19.34
C ARG A 172 -5.45 -19.18 -20.64
N MET A 173 -5.70 -19.84 -21.78
CA MET A 173 -5.26 -19.36 -23.10
C MET A 173 -5.87 -18.01 -23.46
N ALA A 174 -7.16 -17.79 -23.15
CA ALA A 174 -7.83 -16.52 -23.37
C ALA A 174 -7.20 -15.39 -22.54
N ALA A 175 -6.87 -15.65 -21.27
CA ALA A 175 -6.18 -14.70 -20.41
C ALA A 175 -4.74 -14.42 -20.85
N GLU A 176 -3.98 -15.44 -21.27
CA GLU A 176 -2.64 -15.26 -21.82
C GLU A 176 -2.67 -14.39 -23.09
N ALA A 177 -3.56 -14.70 -24.03
CA ALA A 177 -3.74 -13.93 -25.27
C ALA A 177 -4.18 -12.50 -24.99
N TYR A 178 -5.11 -12.31 -24.05
CA TYR A 178 -5.61 -10.99 -23.66
C TYR A 178 -4.49 -10.13 -23.05
N LEU A 179 -3.70 -10.68 -22.13
CA LEU A 179 -2.57 -9.96 -21.53
C LEU A 179 -1.49 -9.61 -22.55
N TYR A 180 -1.18 -10.52 -23.47
CA TYR A 180 -0.25 -10.23 -24.57
C TYR A 180 -0.74 -9.10 -25.47
N GLN A 181 -2.01 -9.15 -25.87
CA GLN A 181 -2.61 -8.11 -26.70
C GLN A 181 -2.58 -6.76 -25.99
N LEU A 182 -3.02 -6.70 -24.73
CA LEU A 182 -3.01 -5.47 -23.96
C LEU A 182 -1.60 -4.92 -23.75
N TYR A 183 -0.62 -5.79 -23.48
CA TYR A 183 0.77 -5.38 -23.37
C TYR A 183 1.24 -4.71 -24.67
N HIS A 184 0.89 -5.31 -25.81
CA HIS A 184 1.22 -4.75 -27.11
C HIS A 184 0.52 -3.42 -27.39
N GLU A 185 -0.75 -3.29 -27.03
CA GLU A 185 -1.51 -2.04 -27.16
C GLU A 185 -0.87 -0.92 -26.30
N VAL A 186 -0.48 -1.21 -25.05
CA VAL A 186 0.09 -0.20 -24.14
C VAL A 186 1.52 0.20 -24.52
N THR A 187 2.34 -0.76 -24.96
CA THR A 187 3.78 -0.53 -25.15
C THR A 187 4.21 -0.38 -26.62
N GLY A 188 3.35 -0.76 -27.56
CA GLY A 188 3.68 -0.92 -28.98
C GLY A 188 4.64 -2.08 -29.28
N ARG A 189 4.93 -2.95 -28.31
CA ARG A 189 5.93 -4.02 -28.40
C ARG A 189 5.36 -5.36 -27.99
N LEU A 190 5.98 -6.46 -28.40
CA LEU A 190 5.66 -7.78 -27.85
C LEU A 190 6.46 -7.96 -26.55
N SER A 191 5.82 -8.46 -25.50
CA SER A 191 6.55 -8.73 -24.25
C SER A 191 7.56 -9.85 -24.48
N VAL A 192 8.74 -9.68 -23.89
CA VAL A 192 9.77 -10.73 -23.87
C VAL A 192 9.40 -11.83 -22.88
N GLN A 193 8.54 -11.53 -21.90
CA GLN A 193 8.08 -12.48 -20.90
C GLN A 193 6.71 -13.04 -21.26
N THR A 194 6.56 -14.36 -21.10
CA THR A 194 5.26 -15.02 -21.24
C THR A 194 4.36 -14.67 -20.06
N PRO A 195 3.09 -14.28 -20.29
CA PRO A 195 2.11 -14.11 -19.24
C PRO A 195 1.99 -15.36 -18.38
N GLN A 196 2.03 -15.17 -17.07
CA GLN A 196 1.81 -16.23 -16.09
C GLN A 196 0.34 -16.21 -15.72
N VAL A 197 -0.38 -17.28 -16.05
CA VAL A 197 -1.81 -17.41 -15.75
C VAL A 197 -2.07 -18.66 -14.92
N LYS A 198 -2.78 -18.46 -13.82
CA LYS A 198 -3.27 -19.51 -12.93
C LYS A 198 -4.81 -19.46 -12.91
N VAL A 199 -5.44 -20.63 -12.94
CA VAL A 199 -6.89 -20.79 -12.93
C VAL A 199 -7.25 -21.71 -11.78
N GLU A 200 -8.10 -21.23 -10.88
CA GLU A 200 -8.57 -21.97 -9.69
C GLU A 200 -10.09 -21.90 -9.62
N GLY A 201 -10.76 -22.95 -10.11
CA GLY A 201 -12.22 -22.98 -10.20
C GLY A 201 -12.75 -21.86 -11.12
N ASP A 202 -13.49 -20.92 -10.54
CA ASP A 202 -13.99 -19.72 -11.20
C ASP A 202 -13.03 -18.53 -11.14
N HIS A 203 -11.88 -18.64 -10.47
CA HIS A 203 -10.90 -17.57 -10.36
C HIS A 203 -9.83 -17.67 -11.45
N ILE A 204 -9.47 -16.51 -12.01
CA ILE A 204 -8.35 -16.37 -12.94
C ILE A 204 -7.44 -15.28 -12.40
N PHE A 205 -6.15 -15.59 -12.32
CA PHE A 205 -5.10 -14.64 -11.97
C PHE A 205 -4.06 -14.72 -13.09
N GLY A 206 -3.88 -13.61 -13.79
CA GLY A 206 -2.94 -13.50 -14.89
C GLY A 206 -2.01 -12.32 -14.69
N GLN A 207 -0.77 -12.45 -15.13
CA GLN A 207 0.19 -11.37 -15.00
C GLN A 207 1.24 -11.42 -16.11
N VAL A 208 1.61 -10.26 -16.64
CA VAL A 208 2.81 -10.08 -17.47
C VAL A 208 3.63 -8.93 -16.89
N ARG A 209 4.94 -9.16 -16.76
CA ARG A 209 5.90 -8.17 -16.25
C ARG A 209 7.02 -8.06 -17.25
N ASP A 210 7.47 -6.86 -17.54
CA ASP A 210 8.57 -6.64 -18.46
C ASP A 210 9.42 -5.48 -17.97
N GLN A 211 10.70 -5.76 -17.73
CA GLN A 211 11.69 -4.75 -17.37
C GLN A 211 12.67 -4.59 -18.54
N GLN A 212 12.74 -3.37 -19.05
CA GLN A 212 13.58 -3.02 -20.17
C GLN A 212 14.98 -2.61 -19.69
N PRO A 213 16.02 -2.73 -20.54
CA PRO A 213 17.38 -2.35 -20.19
C PRO A 213 17.55 -0.87 -19.82
N ASP A 214 16.66 -0.01 -20.27
CA ASP A 214 16.64 1.43 -19.96
C ASP A 214 16.05 1.75 -18.58
N GLY A 215 15.62 0.73 -17.82
CA GLY A 215 14.97 0.88 -16.51
C GLY A 215 13.44 0.99 -16.58
N SER A 216 12.86 1.10 -17.78
CA SER A 216 11.40 1.08 -17.94
C SER A 216 10.83 -0.25 -17.46
N TYR A 217 9.68 -0.20 -16.80
CA TYR A 217 8.99 -1.37 -16.29
C TYR A 217 7.50 -1.27 -16.60
N VAL A 218 6.93 -2.35 -17.10
CA VAL A 218 5.50 -2.46 -17.35
C VAL A 218 5.00 -3.75 -16.73
N GLU A 219 3.92 -3.66 -15.97
CA GLU A 219 3.22 -4.78 -15.39
C GLU A 219 1.73 -4.66 -15.67
N LEU A 220 1.15 -5.73 -16.21
CA LEU A 220 -0.29 -5.88 -16.33
C LEU A 220 -0.73 -7.08 -15.49
N THR A 221 -1.71 -6.87 -14.64
CA THR A 221 -2.28 -7.90 -13.77
C THR A 221 -3.78 -8.00 -14.03
N LEU A 222 -4.24 -9.21 -14.34
CA LEU A 222 -5.62 -9.60 -14.55
C LEU A 222 -6.10 -10.40 -13.35
N GLN A 223 -7.18 -9.98 -12.71
CA GLN A 223 -7.85 -10.76 -11.67
C GLN A 223 -9.33 -10.88 -11.96
N MET A 224 -9.84 -12.10 -11.99
CA MET A 224 -11.25 -12.39 -12.28
C MET A 224 -11.81 -13.44 -11.35
N LYS A 225 -13.12 -13.34 -11.10
CA LYS A 225 -13.98 -14.34 -10.49
C LYS A 225 -15.26 -14.47 -11.33
N GLY A 226 -15.44 -15.62 -11.96
CA GLY A 226 -16.47 -15.80 -12.98
C GLY A 226 -16.26 -14.82 -14.14
N ASN A 227 -17.28 -14.02 -14.45
CA ASN A 227 -17.24 -13.03 -15.53
C ASN A 227 -16.94 -11.60 -15.02
N GLN A 228 -16.64 -11.44 -13.73
CA GLN A 228 -16.32 -10.15 -13.14
C GLN A 228 -14.85 -10.12 -12.77
N GLY A 229 -14.21 -8.98 -12.97
CA GLY A 229 -12.80 -8.83 -12.68
C GLY A 229 -12.30 -7.43 -12.92
N HIS A 230 -10.99 -7.26 -12.80
CA HIS A 230 -10.32 -6.03 -13.07
C HIS A 230 -8.96 -6.28 -13.73
N LEU A 231 -8.50 -5.26 -14.43
CA LEU A 231 -7.14 -5.13 -14.91
C LEU A 231 -6.46 -4.03 -14.10
N SER A 232 -5.27 -4.33 -13.60
CA SER A 232 -4.34 -3.37 -13.06
C SER A 232 -3.17 -3.22 -14.01
N ALA A 233 -2.83 -1.98 -14.36
CA ALA A 233 -1.66 -1.65 -15.17
C ALA A 233 -0.72 -0.77 -14.35
N TYR A 234 0.56 -1.09 -14.35
CA TYR A 234 1.61 -0.31 -13.72
C TYR A 234 2.70 -0.05 -14.76
N VAL A 235 2.97 1.23 -15.02
CA VAL A 235 4.00 1.66 -15.97
C VAL A 235 4.94 2.59 -15.23
N ARG A 236 6.23 2.30 -15.29
CA ARG A 236 7.30 3.06 -14.66
C ARG A 236 8.41 3.32 -15.65
N GLN A 237 8.87 4.56 -15.75
CA GLN A 237 9.93 4.94 -16.68
C GLN A 237 10.83 6.03 -16.09
N PRO A 238 12.12 6.05 -16.49
CA PRO A 238 13.01 7.15 -16.13
C PRO A 238 12.55 8.47 -16.76
N MET A 239 12.89 9.58 -16.12
CA MET A 239 12.73 10.92 -16.68
C MET A 239 13.85 11.24 -17.68
N PRO A 240 13.59 12.02 -18.76
CA PRO A 240 12.31 12.67 -19.10
C PRO A 240 11.32 11.77 -19.87
N ALA A 241 11.73 10.55 -20.25
CA ALA A 241 10.97 9.67 -21.12
C ALA A 241 9.53 9.42 -20.62
N PHE A 242 9.34 9.29 -19.30
CA PHE A 242 8.01 9.16 -18.70
C PHE A 242 7.03 10.27 -19.10
N ALA A 243 7.47 11.54 -19.09
CA ALA A 243 6.61 12.68 -19.37
C ALA A 243 6.32 12.87 -20.87
N GLU A 244 7.19 12.35 -21.73
CA GLU A 244 7.12 12.51 -23.19
C GLU A 244 6.46 11.31 -23.90
N SER A 245 6.21 10.24 -23.17
CA SER A 245 5.80 8.97 -23.77
C SER A 245 4.31 8.92 -24.10
N ASN A 246 3.98 8.12 -25.13
CA ASN A 246 2.63 7.94 -25.65
C ASN A 246 1.77 6.98 -24.84
N TRP A 247 2.31 6.30 -23.81
CA TRP A 247 1.52 5.35 -23.03
C TRP A 247 0.33 6.01 -22.32
N PHE A 248 0.36 7.32 -22.02
CA PHE A 248 -0.82 8.03 -21.52
C PHE A 248 -1.99 7.96 -22.52
N GLU A 249 -1.71 8.05 -23.81
CA GLU A 249 -2.71 7.90 -24.86
C GLU A 249 -3.23 6.46 -24.91
N GLU A 250 -2.33 5.48 -24.88
CA GLU A 250 -2.70 4.06 -24.94
C GLU A 250 -3.48 3.60 -23.69
N LEU A 251 -3.08 4.02 -22.49
CA LEU A 251 -3.83 3.79 -21.26
C LEU A 251 -5.20 4.48 -21.29
N ASN A 252 -5.30 5.66 -21.90
CA ASN A 252 -6.59 6.32 -22.10
C ASN A 252 -7.49 5.56 -23.08
N LYS A 253 -6.93 4.97 -24.15
CA LYS A 253 -7.69 4.08 -25.05
C LYS A 253 -8.23 2.87 -24.28
N LEU A 254 -7.45 2.28 -23.38
CA LEU A 254 -7.95 1.22 -22.49
C LEU A 254 -9.05 1.73 -21.55
N ALA A 255 -8.87 2.91 -20.96
CA ALA A 255 -9.86 3.52 -20.06
C ALA A 255 -11.21 3.74 -20.74
N THR A 256 -11.26 4.04 -22.05
CA THR A 256 -12.53 4.20 -22.79
C THR A 256 -13.41 2.95 -22.82
N ARG A 257 -12.81 1.76 -22.61
CA ARG A 257 -13.54 0.48 -22.57
C ARG A 257 -14.26 0.26 -21.24
N SER A 258 -14.00 1.10 -20.24
CA SER A 258 -14.56 1.01 -18.91
C SER A 258 -15.42 2.23 -18.58
N ASN A 259 -16.43 2.03 -17.76
CA ASN A 259 -17.26 3.10 -17.22
C ASN A 259 -16.62 3.81 -16.01
N ARG A 260 -15.59 3.21 -15.40
CA ARG A 260 -14.87 3.69 -14.22
C ARG A 260 -13.38 3.38 -14.36
N ILE A 261 -12.53 4.33 -13.99
CA ILE A 261 -11.11 4.08 -13.80
C ILE A 261 -10.66 4.68 -12.47
N GLU A 262 -9.61 4.10 -11.91
CA GLU A 262 -8.88 4.67 -10.78
C GLU A 262 -7.42 4.70 -11.17
N TYR A 263 -6.76 5.84 -10.97
CA TYR A 263 -5.35 5.96 -11.32
C TYR A 263 -4.60 6.84 -10.35
N THR A 264 -3.30 6.55 -10.28
CA THR A 264 -2.33 7.32 -9.52
C THR A 264 -1.16 7.63 -10.44
N ILE A 265 -0.69 8.87 -10.41
CA ILE A 265 0.58 9.28 -11.02
C ILE A 265 1.53 9.61 -9.88
N THR A 266 2.76 9.12 -9.93
CA THR A 266 3.78 9.44 -8.94
C THR A 266 5.07 9.80 -9.64
N LEU A 267 5.70 10.88 -9.22
CA LEU A 267 7.03 11.26 -9.65
C LEU A 267 8.00 11.12 -8.49
N GLN A 268 9.17 10.55 -8.79
CA GLN A 268 10.29 10.49 -7.87
C GLN A 268 11.39 11.44 -8.33
N GLY A 269 12.10 12.00 -7.37
CA GLY A 269 13.24 12.83 -7.64
C GLY A 269 14.16 12.90 -6.44
N GLN A 270 15.32 13.48 -6.64
CA GLN A 270 16.37 13.50 -5.63
C GLN A 270 17.02 14.87 -5.51
N ARG A 271 17.56 15.13 -4.32
CA ARG A 271 18.43 16.26 -4.05
C ARG A 271 19.63 15.79 -3.22
N THR A 272 20.80 16.32 -3.56
CA THR A 272 22.04 15.92 -2.91
C THR A 272 22.14 16.40 -1.47
N GLY A 273 22.65 15.51 -0.62
CA GLY A 273 22.89 15.75 0.79
C GLY A 273 21.74 15.31 1.70
N ARG A 274 22.03 15.35 3.00
CA ARG A 274 21.07 15.08 4.06
C ARG A 274 20.34 16.36 4.43
N LEU A 275 19.13 16.55 3.91
CA LEU A 275 18.27 17.63 4.33
C LEU A 275 17.68 17.31 5.71
N THR A 276 17.56 18.32 6.58
CA THR A 276 16.84 18.18 7.84
C THR A 276 15.34 17.99 7.57
N ALA A 277 14.57 17.57 8.57
CA ALA A 277 13.12 17.42 8.41
C ALA A 277 12.48 18.77 8.02
N GLU A 278 12.90 19.88 8.62
CA GLU A 278 12.39 21.22 8.31
C GLU A 278 12.72 21.63 6.88
N ASP A 279 13.93 21.31 6.39
CA ASP A 279 14.32 21.57 5.00
C ASP A 279 13.55 20.70 4.01
N GLN A 280 13.29 19.44 4.34
CA GLN A 280 12.47 18.54 3.54
C GLN A 280 11.04 19.05 3.41
N GLU A 281 10.42 19.46 4.52
CA GLU A 281 9.08 20.07 4.53
C GLU A 281 9.07 21.37 3.72
N ARG A 282 10.04 22.26 3.93
CA ARG A 282 10.17 23.50 3.17
C ARG A 282 10.24 23.25 1.66
N VAL A 283 11.01 22.27 1.22
CA VAL A 283 11.15 21.94 -0.21
C VAL A 283 9.85 21.35 -0.78
N LEU A 284 9.16 20.48 -0.04
CA LEU A 284 7.85 19.98 -0.46
C LEU A 284 6.80 21.09 -0.52
N LEU A 285 6.77 21.99 0.47
CA LEU A 285 5.86 23.13 0.48
C LEU A 285 6.13 24.07 -0.70
N GLN A 286 7.39 24.24 -1.10
CA GLN A 286 7.72 24.96 -2.34
C GLN A 286 7.14 24.26 -3.59
N CYS A 287 7.20 22.93 -3.68
CA CYS A 287 6.53 22.21 -4.77
C CYS A 287 5.01 22.44 -4.75
N PHE A 288 4.41 22.45 -3.55
CA PHE A 288 2.99 22.72 -3.38
C PHE A 288 2.65 24.15 -3.82
N ASP A 289 3.46 25.14 -3.44
CA ASP A 289 3.30 26.54 -3.86
C ASP A 289 3.33 26.66 -5.40
N TYR A 290 4.27 25.98 -6.08
CA TYR A 290 4.32 25.97 -7.56
C TYR A 290 3.12 25.27 -8.22
N LEU A 291 2.40 24.42 -7.49
CA LEU A 291 1.15 23.80 -7.91
C LEU A 291 -0.08 24.53 -7.36
N HIS A 292 0.10 25.68 -6.70
CA HIS A 292 -0.96 26.42 -6.00
C HIS A 292 -1.73 25.54 -5.00
N ALA A 293 -1.05 24.58 -4.38
CA ALA A 293 -1.65 23.61 -3.49
C ALA A 293 -1.76 24.14 -2.06
N THR A 294 -2.91 23.94 -1.44
CA THR A 294 -3.11 24.22 -0.01
C THR A 294 -2.81 22.95 0.78
N LYS A 295 -1.95 23.05 1.81
CA LYS A 295 -1.65 21.94 2.72
C LYS A 295 -2.90 21.58 3.53
N ILE A 296 -3.16 20.29 3.62
CA ILE A 296 -4.22 19.69 4.45
C ILE A 296 -3.53 19.05 5.67
N GLU A 297 -3.96 19.43 6.87
CA GLU A 297 -3.38 18.89 8.11
C GLU A 297 -3.87 17.45 8.33
N THR A 298 -3.00 16.48 8.10
CA THR A 298 -3.24 15.08 8.48
C THR A 298 -2.71 14.81 9.88
N ALA A 299 -3.57 14.31 10.76
CA ALA A 299 -3.20 13.85 12.10
C ALA A 299 -2.34 12.58 12.00
N GLY A 300 -1.07 12.64 12.40
CA GLY A 300 -0.20 11.47 12.41
C GLY A 300 1.22 11.77 12.91
N PRO A 301 1.95 10.74 13.39
CA PRO A 301 3.36 10.87 13.75
C PRO A 301 4.21 11.27 12.53
N ARG A 302 5.28 12.03 12.78
CA ARG A 302 6.18 12.72 11.83
C ARG A 302 6.89 11.84 10.77
N SER A 303 6.18 11.04 9.98
CA SER A 303 6.63 10.81 8.61
C SER A 303 6.31 12.09 7.83
N LEU A 304 7.26 12.57 7.02
CA LEU A 304 7.11 13.82 6.29
C LEU A 304 6.22 13.62 5.05
N LEU A 305 5.01 13.11 5.29
CA LEU A 305 3.94 12.95 4.32
C LEU A 305 3.05 14.18 4.43
N ILE A 306 3.00 14.98 3.38
CA ILE A 306 2.19 16.20 3.29
C ILE A 306 1.07 15.93 2.29
N SER A 307 -0.18 16.07 2.72
CA SER A 307 -1.33 16.03 1.83
C SER A 307 -1.76 17.45 1.46
N GLY A 308 -2.36 17.61 0.28
CA GLY A 308 -2.88 18.91 -0.13
C GLY A 308 -3.87 18.84 -1.27
N GLN A 309 -4.44 20.01 -1.53
CA GLN A 309 -5.39 20.26 -2.61
C GLN A 309 -4.83 21.32 -3.55
N SER A 310 -4.60 20.96 -4.80
CA SER A 310 -4.23 21.87 -5.87
C SER A 310 -5.41 22.11 -6.82
N PRO A 311 -5.76 23.36 -7.13
CA PRO A 311 -6.73 23.67 -8.18
C PRO A 311 -6.17 23.42 -9.59
N MET A 312 -4.86 23.18 -9.73
CA MET A 312 -4.23 22.89 -11.02
C MET A 312 -4.33 21.42 -11.42
N LEU A 313 -4.72 20.55 -10.49
CA LEU A 313 -4.87 19.12 -10.69
C LEU A 313 -6.37 18.76 -10.64
N PRO A 314 -6.80 17.68 -11.31
CA PRO A 314 -8.21 17.27 -11.27
C PRO A 314 -8.66 16.93 -9.84
N THR A 315 -9.98 16.83 -9.65
CA THR A 315 -10.52 16.48 -8.33
C THR A 315 -10.11 15.05 -7.97
N GLY A 316 -9.43 14.90 -6.83
CA GLY A 316 -8.93 13.61 -6.35
C GLY A 316 -9.93 12.87 -5.47
N LEU A 317 -9.50 12.54 -4.26
CA LEU A 317 -10.23 11.75 -3.28
C LEU A 317 -10.73 12.65 -2.14
N SER A 318 -11.78 12.22 -1.45
CA SER A 318 -12.16 12.84 -0.18
C SER A 318 -11.63 12.02 0.99
N LEU A 319 -10.90 12.66 1.90
CA LEU A 319 -10.41 12.05 3.13
C LEU A 319 -10.83 12.92 4.32
N GLY A 320 -11.61 12.36 5.25
CA GLY A 320 -12.07 13.11 6.42
C GLY A 320 -12.96 14.33 6.10
N GLY A 321 -13.63 14.33 4.94
CA GLY A 321 -14.44 15.47 4.47
C GLY A 321 -13.66 16.52 3.68
N GLU A 322 -12.34 16.43 3.61
CA GLU A 322 -11.51 17.32 2.80
C GLU A 322 -11.13 16.68 1.46
N ALA A 323 -11.03 17.48 0.41
CA ALA A 323 -10.64 17.01 -0.92
C ALA A 323 -9.10 17.00 -1.04
N ILE A 324 -8.50 15.84 -1.26
CA ILE A 324 -7.07 15.64 -1.46
C ILE A 324 -6.82 15.21 -2.90
N ASN A 325 -5.90 15.89 -3.57
CA ASN A 325 -5.46 15.49 -4.91
C ASN A 325 -3.94 15.60 -5.10
N LEU A 326 -3.18 15.83 -4.02
CA LEU A 326 -1.74 15.88 -4.05
C LEU A 326 -1.17 15.32 -2.75
N GLN A 327 -0.13 14.51 -2.86
CA GLN A 327 0.69 14.10 -1.73
C GLN A 327 2.17 14.26 -2.04
N GLY A 328 2.91 14.73 -1.05
CA GLY A 328 4.35 14.83 -1.06
C GLY A 328 4.96 13.99 0.05
N LEU A 329 6.05 13.30 -0.22
CA LEU A 329 6.86 12.57 0.75
C LEU A 329 8.33 12.89 0.53
N ALA A 330 9.10 13.01 1.61
CA ALA A 330 10.55 13.09 1.52
C ALA A 330 11.21 12.12 2.50
N ARG A 331 12.33 11.52 2.07
CA ARG A 331 13.10 10.59 2.87
C ARG A 331 14.58 10.68 2.52
N TYR A 332 15.42 10.86 3.53
CA TYR A 332 16.87 10.73 3.36
C TYR A 332 17.26 9.26 3.28
N HIS A 333 18.11 8.91 2.32
CA HIS A 333 18.68 7.58 2.19
C HIS A 333 20.20 7.62 2.43
N GLY A 334 20.67 6.86 3.42
CA GLY A 334 22.05 6.94 3.89
C GLY A 334 23.08 6.34 2.92
N THR A 335 22.68 5.40 2.08
CA THR A 335 23.62 4.66 1.23
C THR A 335 24.09 5.43 0.00
N ASP A 336 23.24 6.32 -0.53
CA ASP A 336 23.54 7.15 -1.71
C ASP A 336 23.81 8.63 -1.34
N GLY A 337 23.59 8.99 -0.07
CA GLY A 337 23.76 10.36 0.41
C GLY A 337 22.77 11.35 -0.19
N GLN A 338 21.63 10.86 -0.69
CA GLN A 338 20.59 11.68 -1.31
C GLN A 338 19.35 11.78 -0.42
N THR A 339 18.67 12.91 -0.53
CA THR A 339 17.28 13.04 -0.05
C THR A 339 16.35 12.79 -1.23
N HIS A 340 15.53 11.76 -1.11
CA HIS A 340 14.52 11.37 -2.10
C HIS A 340 13.22 12.10 -1.81
N PHE A 341 12.57 12.54 -2.88
CA PHE A 341 11.29 13.23 -2.87
C PHE A 341 10.33 12.49 -3.78
N VAL A 342 9.11 12.36 -3.30
CA VAL A 342 8.02 11.78 -4.06
C VAL A 342 6.85 12.73 -4.04
N LEU A 343 6.29 12.95 -5.23
CA LEU A 343 5.08 13.73 -5.42
C LEU A 343 4.07 12.82 -6.12
N ALA A 344 2.85 12.76 -5.64
CA ALA A 344 1.82 11.87 -6.19
C ALA A 344 0.46 12.55 -6.31
N TYR A 345 -0.27 12.13 -7.34
CA TYR A 345 -1.67 12.45 -7.57
C TYR A 345 -2.49 11.14 -7.60
N PRO A 346 -3.64 11.04 -6.93
CA PRO A 346 -4.06 11.88 -5.81
C PRO A 346 -3.33 11.50 -4.50
N LEU A 347 -2.81 10.26 -4.40
CA LEU A 347 -2.18 9.70 -3.22
C LEU A 347 -0.96 8.85 -3.58
N ILE A 348 -0.04 8.66 -2.64
CA ILE A 348 1.07 7.71 -2.75
C ILE A 348 0.54 6.30 -2.45
N MET A 349 0.62 5.39 -3.42
CA MET A 349 0.11 4.01 -3.29
C MET A 349 1.19 2.96 -2.99
N GLN A 350 2.47 3.34 -3.00
CA GLN A 350 3.60 2.42 -2.78
C GLN A 350 4.56 3.01 -1.74
N GLU A 351 5.01 2.16 -0.82
CA GLU A 351 6.12 2.47 0.08
C GLU A 351 7.45 2.42 -0.71
N ILE A 352 8.33 3.40 -0.46
CA ILE A 352 9.65 3.57 -1.06
C ILE A 352 10.73 2.89 -0.22
#